data_AF-A0A1H2CRH7-F1
#
_entry.id   AF-A0A1H2CRH7-F1
#
_cell.length_a   1.000
_cell.length_b   1.000
_cell.length_c   1.000
_cell.angle_alpha   90.00
_cell.angle_beta   90.00
_cell.angle_gamma   90.00
#
_symmetry.space_group_name_H-M   'P 1'
#
loop_
_entity.id
_entity.type
_entity.pdbx_description
1 polymer ?
#
loop_
_entity_poly.entity_id
_entity_poly.type
_entity_poly.pdbx_seq_one_letter_code
_entity_poly.pdbx_strand_id
1 'polypeptide(L)'
;MAGFRSMSMLTGLVERGGRPAAVSPTIPLRSGEKQYGWFPVDVTGAGRRLAVVTSERLILGGEEFRLRSVTSLRPRPGDWALTLDVRDGRSVEITGPWVPWLGVVLCSEIHGAAWPPGYAPVIPAPRRRRELVDAGQ
;
A
#
# COMPACT_ATOMS: atom_id res chain seq x y z
N MET A 1 -8.91 -3.19 12.80
CA MET A 1 -7.46 -2.94 12.66
C MET A 1 -7.25 -1.60 11.96
N ALA A 2 -6.23 -0.84 12.36
CA ALA A 2 -6.03 0.57 11.95
C ALA A 2 -5.85 0.74 10.44
N GLY A 3 -4.99 -0.07 9.80
CA GLY A 3 -4.67 0.09 8.37
C GLY A 3 -5.86 -0.06 7.43
N PHE A 4 -6.82 -0.95 7.73
CA PHE A 4 -8.04 -1.09 6.92
C PHE A 4 -8.97 0.12 7.06
N ARG A 5 -9.13 0.66 8.28
CA ARG A 5 -9.91 1.88 8.50
C ARG A 5 -9.28 3.08 7.81
N SER A 6 -7.96 3.23 7.93
CA SER A 6 -7.19 4.27 7.24
C SER A 6 -7.31 4.13 5.72
N MET A 7 -7.28 2.90 5.19
CA MET A 7 -7.50 2.62 3.78
C MET A 7 -8.88 3.09 3.34
N SER A 8 -9.96 2.69 4.01
CA SER A 8 -11.33 3.12 3.64
C SER A 8 -11.51 4.65 3.68
N MET A 9 -10.92 5.32 4.67
CA MET A 9 -10.93 6.79 4.75
C MET A 9 -10.18 7.43 3.58
N LEU A 10 -8.99 6.90 3.25
CA LEU A 10 -8.18 7.40 2.14
C LEU A 10 -8.88 7.13 0.79
N THR A 11 -9.48 5.96 0.60
CA THR A 11 -10.28 5.64 -0.59
C THR A 11 -11.36 6.69 -0.81
N GLY A 12 -12.20 6.93 0.20
CA GLY A 12 -13.26 7.94 0.08
C GLY A 12 -12.72 9.36 -0.14
N LEU A 13 -11.56 9.70 0.42
CA LEU A 13 -10.90 10.99 0.15
C LEU A 13 -10.49 11.11 -1.32
N VAL A 14 -9.82 10.11 -1.88
CA VAL A 14 -9.34 10.11 -3.26
C VAL A 14 -10.50 10.10 -4.25
N GLU A 15 -11.56 9.33 -3.98
CA GLU A 15 -12.79 9.30 -4.80
C GLU A 15 -13.49 10.66 -4.89
N ARG A 16 -13.35 11.51 -3.87
CA ARG A 16 -13.86 12.90 -3.88
C ARG A 16 -12.85 13.90 -4.47
N GLY A 17 -11.80 13.44 -5.13
CA GLY A 17 -10.76 14.28 -5.74
C GLY A 17 -9.66 14.72 -4.77
N GLY A 18 -9.63 14.20 -3.54
CA GLY A 18 -8.56 14.44 -2.59
C GLY A 18 -7.25 13.75 -2.95
N ARG A 19 -6.21 13.99 -2.14
CA ARG A 19 -4.88 13.40 -2.27
C ARG A 19 -4.38 12.91 -0.91
N PRO A 20 -3.49 11.89 -0.87
CA PRO A 20 -2.81 11.49 0.36
C PRO A 20 -2.14 12.70 1.04
N ALA A 21 -2.27 12.78 2.36
CA ALA A 21 -1.67 13.87 3.13
C ALA A 21 -0.15 13.63 3.27
N ALA A 22 0.64 14.67 3.04
CA ALA A 22 2.07 14.62 3.28
C ALA A 22 2.38 14.58 4.78
N VAL A 23 3.42 13.85 5.14
CA VAL A 23 3.95 13.75 6.50
C VAL A 23 5.35 14.35 6.58
N SER A 24 5.82 14.63 7.80
CA SER A 24 7.20 15.06 8.01
C SER A 24 8.17 14.03 7.40
N PRO A 25 9.13 14.46 6.57
CA PRO A 25 10.04 13.53 5.91
C PRO A 25 10.93 12.80 6.90
N THR A 26 11.14 11.50 6.65
CA THR A 26 12.10 10.66 7.39
C THR A 26 13.31 10.28 6.54
N ILE A 27 13.33 10.71 5.29
CA ILE A 27 14.40 10.50 4.32
C ILE A 27 14.69 11.82 3.58
N PRO A 28 15.88 11.96 2.96
CA PRO A 28 16.13 13.05 2.02
C PRO A 28 15.16 12.98 0.83
N LEU A 29 14.42 14.06 0.62
CA LEU A 29 13.47 14.19 -0.49
C LEU A 29 14.09 14.97 -1.64
N ARG A 30 13.65 14.64 -2.86
CA ARG A 30 13.92 15.43 -4.07
C ARG A 30 13.07 16.71 -4.08
N SER A 31 13.41 17.63 -4.97
CA SER A 31 12.64 18.87 -5.15
C SER A 31 11.17 18.56 -5.48
N GLY A 32 10.25 19.04 -4.64
CA GLY A 32 8.81 18.83 -4.81
C GLY A 32 8.30 17.43 -4.40
N GLU A 33 9.17 16.50 -4.03
CA GLU A 33 8.79 15.17 -3.54
C GLU A 33 8.12 15.30 -2.16
N LYS A 34 7.03 14.56 -1.96
CA LYS A 34 6.31 14.50 -0.68
C LYS A 34 6.35 13.08 -0.13
N GLN A 35 6.63 12.91 1.16
CA GLN A 35 6.47 11.63 1.82
C GLN A 35 5.04 11.49 2.34
N TYR A 36 4.43 10.32 2.17
CA TYR A 36 3.07 10.03 2.65
C TYR A 36 3.06 9.12 3.88
N GLY A 37 4.07 8.27 4.06
CA GLY A 37 4.15 7.41 5.22
C GLY A 37 5.35 6.49 5.24
N TRP A 38 5.55 5.84 6.38
CA TRP A 38 6.54 4.79 6.56
C TRP A 38 6.01 3.72 7.55
N PHE A 39 6.19 2.44 7.23
CA PHE A 39 5.69 1.34 8.07
C PHE A 39 6.38 0.01 7.74
N PRO A 40 6.41 -0.94 8.70
CA PRO A 40 6.92 -2.28 8.44
C PRO A 40 6.01 -3.04 7.47
N VAL A 41 6.63 -3.76 6.54
CA VAL A 41 6.00 -4.69 5.60
C VAL A 41 6.83 -5.96 5.48
N ASP A 42 6.23 -7.04 5.02
CA ASP A 42 6.94 -8.26 4.63
C ASP A 42 7.01 -8.34 3.10
N VAL A 43 8.22 -8.49 2.58
CA VAL A 43 8.48 -8.59 1.14
C VAL A 43 8.86 -10.03 0.81
N THR A 44 8.14 -10.66 -0.11
CA THR A 44 8.40 -12.05 -0.51
C THR A 44 9.85 -12.21 -0.98
N GLY A 45 10.58 -13.17 -0.41
CA GLY A 45 11.99 -13.44 -0.71
C GLY A 45 13.01 -12.54 0.01
N ALA A 46 12.60 -11.42 0.60
CA ALA A 46 13.49 -10.51 1.34
C ALA A 46 13.16 -10.43 2.85
N GLY A 47 11.97 -10.87 3.26
CA GLY A 47 11.49 -10.80 4.63
C GLY A 47 11.05 -9.40 5.04
N ARG A 48 11.10 -9.11 6.34
CA ARG A 48 10.60 -7.84 6.88
C ARG A 48 11.46 -6.66 6.41
N ARG A 49 10.81 -5.60 5.95
CA ARG A 49 11.41 -4.34 5.49
C ARG A 49 10.63 -3.14 5.99
N LEU A 50 11.26 -1.98 6.01
CA LEU A 50 10.56 -0.71 6.17
C LEU A 50 10.15 -0.22 4.79
N ALA A 51 8.85 -0.04 4.56
CA ALA A 51 8.34 0.65 3.40
C ALA A 51 8.34 2.16 3.68
N VAL A 52 8.87 2.96 2.76
CA VAL A 52 8.69 4.41 2.71
C VAL A 52 8.05 4.75 1.38
N VAL A 53 6.90 5.42 1.41
CA VAL A 53 6.18 5.81 0.20
C VAL A 53 6.14 7.32 0.05
N THR A 54 6.50 7.78 -1.15
CA THR A 54 6.51 9.18 -1.53
C THR A 54 5.67 9.40 -2.80
N SER A 55 5.54 10.65 -3.23
CA SER A 55 4.93 11.02 -4.52
C SER A 55 5.74 10.57 -5.73
N GLU A 56 6.99 10.11 -5.56
CA GLU A 56 7.85 9.70 -6.67
C GLU A 56 8.33 8.26 -6.62
N ARG A 57 8.41 7.67 -5.42
CA ARG A 57 9.03 6.36 -5.23
C ARG A 57 8.45 5.60 -4.04
N LEU A 58 8.54 4.28 -4.16
CA LEU A 58 8.39 3.35 -3.06
C LEU A 58 9.79 2.81 -2.73
N ILE A 59 10.19 2.94 -1.47
CA ILE A 59 11.45 2.39 -0.97
C ILE A 59 11.13 1.22 -0.04
N LEU A 60 11.75 0.06 -0.28
CA LEU A 60 11.60 -1.15 0.54
C LEU A 60 12.96 -1.52 1.14
N GLY A 61 13.22 -1.01 2.35
CA GLY A 61 14.56 -1.09 2.95
C GLY A 61 15.58 -0.30 2.14
N GLY A 62 16.51 -1.00 1.48
CA GLY A 62 17.55 -0.39 0.64
C GLY A 62 17.19 -0.28 -0.84
N GLU A 63 16.08 -0.88 -1.29
CA GLU A 63 15.69 -0.87 -2.70
C GLU A 63 14.70 0.26 -3.01
N GLU A 64 14.96 1.01 -4.08
CA GLU A 64 14.08 2.08 -4.57
C GLU A 64 13.35 1.65 -5.85
N PHE A 65 12.02 1.81 -5.85
CA PHE A 65 11.14 1.63 -6.99
C PHE A 65 10.52 2.98 -7.36
N ARG A 66 10.88 3.51 -8.54
CA ARG A 66 10.26 4.75 -9.05
C ARG A 66 8.82 4.47 -9.46
N LEU A 67 7.86 5.29 -9.01
CA LEU A 67 6.44 5.05 -9.32
C LEU A 67 6.17 5.05 -10.83
N ARG A 68 6.83 5.92 -11.59
CA ARG A 68 6.76 5.94 -13.07
C ARG A 68 7.29 4.68 -13.79
N SER A 69 7.97 3.81 -13.06
CA SER A 69 8.48 2.53 -13.58
C SER A 69 7.56 1.36 -13.27
N VAL A 70 6.56 1.55 -12.39
CA VAL A 70 5.53 0.55 -12.10
C VAL A 70 4.60 0.44 -13.31
N THR A 71 4.46 -0.78 -13.83
CA THR A 71 3.64 -1.10 -15.00
C THR A 71 2.29 -1.71 -14.60
N SER A 72 2.23 -2.39 -13.45
CA SER A 72 1.00 -2.97 -12.92
C SER A 72 0.97 -2.90 -11.39
N LEU A 73 -0.22 -2.63 -10.85
CA LEU A 73 -0.54 -2.74 -9.43
C LEU A 73 -1.68 -3.74 -9.27
N ARG A 74 -1.48 -4.77 -8.46
CA ARG A 74 -2.50 -5.77 -8.12
C ARG A 74 -2.75 -5.77 -6.61
N PRO A 75 -3.65 -4.89 -6.11
CA PRO A 75 -4.03 -4.90 -4.71
C PRO A 75 -4.93 -6.09 -4.39
N ARG A 76 -4.64 -6.76 -3.27
CA ARG A 76 -5.47 -7.81 -2.66
C ARG A 76 -5.78 -7.40 -1.21
N PRO A 77 -6.72 -6.45 -1.00
CA PRO A 77 -6.99 -5.88 0.31
C PRO A 77 -7.54 -6.91 1.30
N GLY A 78 -8.17 -8.00 0.82
CA GLY A 78 -8.61 -9.13 1.65
C GLY A 78 -7.46 -9.96 2.21
N ASP A 79 -6.33 -10.02 1.49
CA ASP A 79 -5.13 -10.80 1.85
C ASP A 79 -4.02 -9.91 2.39
N TRP A 80 -4.28 -8.61 2.50
CA TRP A 80 -3.34 -7.61 2.99
C TRP A 80 -2.06 -7.59 2.16
N ALA A 81 -2.23 -7.82 0.85
CA ALA A 81 -1.16 -8.00 -0.09
C ALA A 81 -1.28 -7.02 -1.26
N LEU A 82 -0.13 -6.70 -1.84
CA LEU A 82 0.00 -5.90 -3.04
C LEU A 82 1.13 -6.49 -3.87
N THR A 83 0.88 -6.74 -5.14
CA THR A 83 1.93 -7.03 -6.11
C THR A 83 2.18 -5.82 -7.01
N LEU A 84 3.44 -5.46 -7.18
CA LEU A 84 3.91 -4.44 -8.12
C LEU A 84 4.72 -5.12 -9.22
N ASP A 85 4.38 -4.86 -10.47
CA ASP A 85 5.27 -5.16 -11.59
C ASP A 85 5.97 -3.90 -12.05
N VAL A 86 7.24 -4.05 -12.39
CA VAL A 86 8.14 -2.95 -12.75
C VAL A 86 8.67 -3.17 -14.16
N ARG A 87 8.93 -2.08 -14.89
CA ARG A 87 9.34 -2.09 -16.30
C ARG A 87 10.58 -2.94 -16.62
N ASP A 88 11.42 -3.21 -15.64
CA ASP A 88 12.60 -4.09 -15.76
C ASP A 88 12.27 -5.59 -15.64
N GLY A 89 10.99 -5.94 -15.55
CA GLY A 89 10.51 -7.32 -15.44
C GLY A 89 10.45 -7.84 -14.01
N ARG A 90 10.85 -7.04 -13.00
CA ARG A 90 10.71 -7.45 -11.60
C ARG A 90 9.26 -7.41 -11.15
N SER A 91 8.86 -8.42 -10.38
CA SER A 91 7.59 -8.46 -9.67
C SER A 91 7.86 -8.56 -8.17
N VAL A 92 7.27 -7.65 -7.39
CA VAL A 92 7.47 -7.57 -5.95
C VAL A 92 6.13 -7.74 -5.25
N GLU A 93 6.06 -8.73 -4.36
CA GLU A 93 4.93 -8.91 -3.49
C GLU A 93 5.24 -8.38 -2.08
N ILE A 94 4.31 -7.55 -1.59
CA ILE A 94 4.38 -6.91 -0.28
C ILE A 94 3.14 -7.33 0.50
N THR A 95 3.31 -7.70 1.76
CA THR A 95 2.22 -8.04 2.68
C THR A 95 2.32 -7.28 3.99
N GLY A 96 1.19 -7.07 4.65
CA GLY A 96 1.15 -6.50 6.00
C GLY A 96 -0.04 -5.57 6.28
N PRO A 97 -0.21 -5.15 7.54
CA PRO A 97 -1.39 -4.41 8.00
C PRO A 97 -1.62 -3.07 7.31
N TRP A 98 -0.57 -2.45 6.81
CA TRP A 98 -0.61 -1.14 6.14
C TRP A 98 -0.60 -1.25 4.61
N VAL A 99 -0.45 -2.46 4.06
CA VAL A 99 -0.41 -2.69 2.60
C VAL A 99 -1.71 -2.30 1.90
N PRO A 100 -2.92 -2.52 2.46
CA PRO A 100 -4.13 -1.99 1.84
C PRO A 100 -4.10 -0.46 1.69
N TRP A 101 -3.63 0.27 2.70
CA TRP A 101 -3.48 1.73 2.64
C TRP A 101 -2.40 2.14 1.65
N LEU A 102 -1.26 1.42 1.63
CA LEU A 102 -0.19 1.62 0.65
C LEU A 102 -0.71 1.48 -0.79
N GLY A 103 -1.52 0.46 -1.05
CA GLY A 103 -2.13 0.23 -2.36
C GLY A 103 -2.92 1.43 -2.84
N VAL A 104 -3.73 2.05 -1.99
CA VAL A 104 -4.51 3.26 -2.33
C VAL A 104 -3.61 4.45 -2.58
N VAL A 105 -2.54 4.66 -1.79
CA VAL A 105 -1.57 5.74 -2.05
C VAL A 105 -0.92 5.56 -3.41
N LEU A 106 -0.42 4.36 -3.71
CA LEU A 106 0.23 4.09 -4.98
C LEU A 106 -0.73 4.25 -6.17
N CYS A 107 -1.98 3.77 -6.03
CA CYS A 107 -3.00 3.98 -7.07
C CYS A 107 -3.32 5.47 -7.25
N SER A 108 -3.41 6.25 -6.16
CA SER A 108 -3.69 7.68 -6.25
C SER A 108 -2.57 8.42 -6.98
N GLU A 109 -1.31 8.03 -6.80
CA GLU A 109 -0.18 8.68 -7.46
C GLU A 109 -0.03 8.22 -8.91
N ILE A 110 -0.21 6.93 -9.18
CA ILE A 110 0.03 6.35 -10.52
C ILE A 110 -1.18 6.54 -11.45
N HIS A 111 -2.40 6.44 -10.91
CA HIS A 111 -3.63 6.43 -11.69
C HIS A 111 -4.53 7.64 -11.40
N GLY A 112 -4.24 8.45 -10.37
CA GLY A 112 -5.14 9.52 -9.94
C GLY A 112 -6.44 9.00 -9.30
N ALA A 113 -6.51 7.71 -8.95
CA ALA A 113 -7.69 7.02 -8.46
C ALA A 113 -7.36 6.12 -7.27
N ALA A 114 -8.36 5.76 -6.45
CA ALA A 114 -8.14 4.93 -5.27
C ALA A 114 -7.74 3.47 -5.61
N TRP A 115 -8.00 3.05 -6.85
CA TRP A 115 -7.82 1.68 -7.32
C TRP A 115 -7.29 1.66 -8.76
N PRO A 116 -6.66 0.56 -9.21
CA PRO A 116 -6.27 0.41 -10.60
C PRO A 116 -7.48 0.49 -11.54
N PRO A 117 -7.33 1.01 -12.77
CA PRO A 117 -8.41 1.01 -13.75
C PRO A 117 -9.00 -0.39 -13.95
N GLY A 118 -10.33 -0.50 -13.93
CA GLY A 118 -11.05 -1.79 -14.07
C GLY A 118 -11.11 -2.64 -12.80
N TYR A 119 -10.57 -2.18 -11.67
CA TYR A 119 -10.68 -2.86 -10.38
C TYR A 119 -11.91 -2.37 -9.61
N ALA A 120 -12.85 -3.28 -9.33
CA ALA A 120 -13.97 -3.04 -8.42
C ALA A 120 -13.71 -3.79 -7.10
N PRO A 121 -13.25 -3.12 -6.03
CA PRO A 121 -12.99 -3.80 -4.78
C PRO A 121 -14.31 -4.21 -4.13
N VAL A 122 -14.48 -5.50 -3.89
CA VAL A 122 -15.40 -5.95 -2.84
C VAL A 122 -14.63 -5.74 -1.53
N ILE A 123 -14.82 -4.59 -0.88
CA ILE A 123 -14.20 -4.28 0.43
C ILE A 123 -14.82 -5.22 1.47
N PRO A 124 -14.15 -6.29 1.94
CA PRO A 124 -14.74 -7.20 2.89
C PRO A 124 -14.83 -6.49 4.24
N ALA A 125 -15.97 -6.59 4.92
CA ALA A 125 -16.08 -6.15 6.32
C ALA A 125 -14.96 -6.80 7.16
N PRO A 126 -14.49 -6.18 8.26
CA PRO A 126 -13.39 -6.69 9.06
C PRO A 126 -13.66 -8.15 9.48
N ARG A 127 -12.81 -9.09 9.05
CA ARG A 127 -12.86 -10.47 9.52
C ARG A 127 -12.70 -10.45 11.04
N ARG A 128 -13.75 -10.80 11.80
CA ARG A 128 -13.58 -11.17 13.21
C ARG A 128 -12.62 -12.36 13.22
N ARG A 129 -11.51 -12.24 13.95
CA ARG A 129 -10.72 -13.40 14.35
C ARG A 129 -11.69 -14.35 15.05
N ARG A 130 -11.98 -15.49 14.44
CA ARG A 130 -12.66 -16.59 15.12
C ARG A 130 -11.60 -17.17 16.03
N GLU A 131 -11.52 -16.67 17.26
CA GLU A 131 -10.84 -17.42 18.31
C GLU A 131 -11.61 -18.73 18.44
N LEU A 132 -10.95 -19.81 18.06
CA LEU A 132 -11.38 -21.15 18.43
C LEU A 132 -11.25 -21.20 19.95
N VAL A 133 -12.37 -21.03 20.63
CA VAL A 133 -12.48 -21.40 22.03
C VAL A 133 -12.57 -22.91 22.03
N ASP A 134 -11.43 -23.59 22.11
CA ASP A 134 -11.40 -24.94 22.66
C ASP A 134 -11.60 -24.79 24.17
N ALA A 135 -12.86 -24.63 24.57
CA ALA A 135 -13.31 -24.96 25.90
C ALA A 135 -13.66 -26.46 25.87
N GLY A 136 -12.89 -27.24 26.62
CA GLY A 136 -13.02 -28.68 26.66
C GLY A 136 -14.40 -29.15 27.16
N GLN A 137 -14.72 -30.36 26.74
CA GLN A 137 -15.31 -31.42 27.56
C GLN A 137 -14.68 -32.74 27.16
#